data_AF-F4RUF6-F1
#
_entry.id   AF-F4RUF6-F1
#
_cell.length_a   1.000
_cell.length_b   1.000
_cell.length_c   1.000
_cell.angle_alpha   90.00
_cell.angle_beta   90.00
_cell.angle_gamma   90.00
#
_symmetry.space_group_name_H-M   'P 1'
#
loop_
_entity.id
_entity.type
_entity.pdbx_description
1 polymer ?
#
loop_
_entity_poly.entity_id
_entity_poly.type
_entity_poly.pdbx_seq_one_letter_code
_entity_poly.pdbx_strand_id
1 'polypeptide(L)'
;MTAMVYPLRRTVTSLFFEKIPDHIPMQLGDVVLPKLRVIRSIHIAAKPWRPIWFQWSIFKTVEVFISNYSEAKGYWEEALKHLEKFKKAPKLKHFIFITHDIKIKNDTILVELFKAHGITCHFRTRMTHIDVLNFVDQLDQEFEEITTIEHKFGSGA
;
A
#
# COMPACT_ATOMS: atom_id res chain seq x y z
N MET A 1 14.54 29.34 -4.32
CA MET A 1 14.18 28.46 -5.45
C MET A 1 13.14 27.45 -4.95
N THR A 2 11.84 27.73 -5.10
CA THR A 2 10.79 26.94 -4.40
C THR A 2 9.46 26.88 -5.16
N ALA A 3 9.43 27.26 -6.43
CA ALA A 3 8.18 27.35 -7.19
C ALA A 3 7.78 26.00 -7.85
N MET A 4 8.74 25.18 -8.30
CA MET A 4 8.43 23.89 -8.95
C MET A 4 8.03 22.76 -7.99
N VAL A 5 8.39 22.85 -6.70
CA VAL A 5 8.15 21.78 -5.72
C VAL A 5 6.69 21.75 -5.22
N TYR A 6 6.04 22.92 -5.15
CA TYR A 6 4.68 23.02 -4.59
C TYR A 6 3.58 22.41 -5.48
N PRO A 7 3.58 22.61 -6.81
CA PRO A 7 2.62 21.96 -7.70
C PRO A 7 2.76 20.43 -7.67
N LEU A 8 4.00 19.93 -7.69
CA LEU A 8 4.28 18.49 -7.65
C LEU A 8 3.70 17.83 -6.39
N ARG A 9 3.80 18.50 -5.23
CA ARG A 9 3.21 18.02 -3.96
C ARG A 9 1.71 17.72 -4.08
N ARG A 10 1.00 18.44 -4.95
CA ARG A 10 -0.46 18.32 -5.15
C ARG A 10 -0.83 17.40 -6.31
N THR A 11 0.13 16.91 -7.10
CA THR A 11 -0.12 16.06 -8.27
C THR A 11 0.45 14.66 -8.15
N VAL A 12 1.45 14.43 -7.28
CA VAL A 12 2.04 13.09 -7.09
C VAL A 12 1.00 12.10 -6.58
N THR A 13 0.75 11.07 -7.39
CA THR A 13 -0.18 9.97 -7.09
C THR A 13 0.51 8.67 -6.68
N SER A 14 1.76 8.49 -7.11
CA SER A 14 2.55 7.30 -6.84
C SER A 14 4.01 7.64 -6.54
N LEU A 15 4.61 6.89 -5.62
CA LEU A 15 6.04 6.95 -5.30
C LEU A 15 6.65 5.56 -5.28
N PHE A 16 7.87 5.46 -5.80
CA PHE A 16 8.60 4.21 -5.96
C PHE A 16 9.94 4.36 -5.27
N PHE A 17 10.18 3.51 -4.28
CA PHE A 17 11.42 3.46 -3.53
C PHE A 17 12.12 2.14 -3.81
N GLU A 18 13.43 2.17 -3.87
CA GLU A 18 14.22 0.95 -3.91
C GLU A 18 14.19 0.25 -2.55
N LYS A 19 14.29 0.99 -1.44
CA LYS A 19 14.30 0.44 -0.09
C LYS A 19 13.54 1.33 0.89
N ILE A 20 12.70 0.74 1.73
CA ILE A 20 11.99 1.45 2.81
C ILE A 20 12.41 0.91 4.18
N PRO A 21 12.50 1.78 5.20
CA PRO A 21 12.27 3.23 5.14
C PRO A 21 13.49 4.04 4.70
N ASP A 22 14.67 3.42 4.58
CA ASP A 22 15.96 4.10 4.43
C ASP A 22 16.04 5.08 3.25
N HIS A 23 15.36 4.82 2.13
CA HIS A 23 15.43 5.68 0.94
C HIS A 23 14.26 6.68 0.87
N ILE A 24 13.45 6.80 1.91
CA ILE A 24 12.49 7.90 2.03
C ILE A 24 13.25 9.08 2.65
N PRO A 25 13.42 10.22 1.95
CA PRO A 25 14.04 11.40 2.56
C PRO A 25 13.27 11.81 3.81
N MET A 26 13.97 12.12 4.90
CA MET A 26 13.35 12.46 6.18
C MET A 26 12.30 13.58 6.05
N GLN A 27 12.62 14.61 5.25
CA GLN A 27 11.71 15.72 4.97
C GLN A 27 10.44 15.27 4.24
N LEU A 28 10.52 14.21 3.43
CA LEU A 28 9.37 13.66 2.73
C LEU A 28 8.50 12.80 3.66
N GLY A 29 9.11 12.09 4.63
CA GLY A 29 8.38 11.32 5.64
C GLY A 29 7.35 12.15 6.42
N ASP A 30 7.69 13.40 6.73
CA ASP A 30 6.81 14.32 7.46
C ASP A 30 5.79 15.06 6.58
N VAL A 31 5.82 14.85 5.27
CA VAL A 31 4.94 15.54 4.32
C VAL A 31 3.70 14.69 4.01
N VAL A 32 2.52 15.29 4.20
CA VAL A 32 1.29 14.77 3.59
C VAL A 32 1.24 15.18 2.13
N LEU A 33 1.10 14.20 1.24
CA LEU A 33 0.87 14.35 -0.19
C LEU A 33 -0.59 14.04 -0.51
N PRO A 34 -1.47 15.05 -0.68
CA PRO A 34 -2.93 14.84 -0.69
C PRO A 34 -3.45 13.87 -1.75
N LYS A 35 -2.74 13.76 -2.90
CA LYS A 35 -3.10 12.87 -4.00
C LYS A 35 -2.30 11.57 -4.03
N LEU A 36 -1.36 11.35 -3.10
CA LEU A 36 -0.56 10.14 -3.08
C LEU A 36 -1.43 8.97 -2.64
N ARG A 37 -1.54 7.96 -3.50
CA ARG A 37 -2.34 6.76 -3.30
C ARG A 37 -1.50 5.49 -3.25
N VAL A 38 -0.36 5.49 -3.96
CA VAL A 38 0.47 4.28 -4.13
C VAL A 38 1.88 4.53 -3.62
N ILE A 39 2.37 3.61 -2.79
CA ILE A 39 3.81 3.49 -2.51
C ILE A 39 4.27 2.09 -2.89
N ARG A 40 5.34 2.00 -3.69
CA ARG A 40 6.04 0.75 -3.98
C ARG A 40 7.43 0.75 -3.35
N SER A 41 7.82 -0.37 -2.76
CA SER A 41 9.19 -0.65 -2.34
C SER A 41 9.70 -1.95 -2.95
N ILE A 42 10.97 -1.99 -3.35
CA ILE A 42 11.60 -3.25 -3.78
C ILE A 42 12.10 -4.03 -2.57
N HIS A 43 12.83 -3.36 -1.68
CA HIS A 43 13.40 -3.94 -0.46
C HIS A 43 12.79 -3.31 0.78
N ILE A 44 12.84 -4.04 1.90
CA ILE A 44 12.50 -3.51 3.22
C ILE A 44 13.72 -3.69 4.11
N ALA A 45 14.10 -2.63 4.82
CA ALA A 45 15.11 -2.73 5.85
C ALA A 45 14.59 -3.67 6.95
N ALA A 46 15.30 -4.77 7.19
CA ALA A 46 14.88 -5.80 8.15
C ALA A 46 14.82 -5.30 9.62
N LYS A 47 15.33 -4.10 9.91
CA LYS A 47 15.31 -3.50 11.24
C LYS A 47 14.79 -2.06 11.18
N PRO A 48 13.90 -1.68 12.11
CA PRO A 48 13.25 -2.52 13.13
C PRO A 48 12.21 -3.48 12.50
N TRP A 49 11.98 -4.64 13.12
CA TRP A 49 10.96 -5.64 12.70
C TRP A 49 9.51 -5.16 12.82
N ARG A 50 9.31 -3.89 13.21
CA ARG A 50 8.01 -3.24 13.29
C ARG A 50 7.96 -2.13 12.25
N PRO A 51 6.85 -2.00 11.52
CA PRO A 51 6.71 -1.03 10.45
C PRO A 51 6.36 0.36 11.01
N ILE A 52 7.17 0.87 11.94
CA ILE A 52 7.00 2.18 12.61
C ILE A 52 6.93 3.33 11.61
N TRP A 53 7.51 3.16 10.43
CA TRP A 53 7.50 4.12 9.36
C TRP A 53 6.12 4.29 8.68
N PHE A 54 5.15 3.36 8.85
CA PHE A 54 3.76 3.64 8.48
C PHE A 54 3.12 4.73 9.33
N GLN A 55 3.77 5.12 10.43
CA GLN A 55 3.31 6.25 11.24
C GLN A 55 3.69 7.61 10.63
N TRP A 56 4.56 7.62 9.63
CA TRP A 56 5.00 8.83 8.96
C TRP A 56 3.88 9.45 8.14
N SER A 57 3.88 10.79 8.04
CA SER A 57 2.82 11.55 7.39
C SER A 57 2.64 11.22 5.90
N ILE A 58 3.70 10.78 5.21
CA ILE A 58 3.63 10.36 3.81
C ILE A 58 2.65 9.18 3.58
N PHE A 59 2.42 8.33 4.59
CA PHE A 59 1.52 7.17 4.47
C PHE A 59 0.05 7.48 4.74
N LYS A 60 -0.29 8.70 5.19
CA LYS A 60 -1.66 9.05 5.62
C LYS A 60 -2.71 8.94 4.52
N THR A 61 -2.31 9.15 3.26
CA THR A 61 -3.20 9.11 2.10
C THR A 61 -3.06 7.85 1.26
N VAL A 62 -2.07 7.01 1.57
CA VAL A 62 -1.74 5.81 0.80
C VAL A 62 -2.84 4.77 0.96
N GLU A 63 -3.32 4.28 -0.17
CA GLU A 63 -4.37 3.28 -0.29
C GLU A 63 -3.81 1.91 -0.67
N VAL A 64 -2.71 1.91 -1.43
CA VAL A 64 -2.05 0.70 -1.93
C VAL A 64 -0.57 0.73 -1.61
N PHE A 65 -0.09 -0.32 -0.93
CA PHE A 65 1.34 -0.56 -0.75
C PHE A 65 1.78 -1.78 -1.55
N ILE A 66 2.90 -1.66 -2.25
CA ILE A 66 3.44 -2.70 -3.12
C ILE A 66 4.83 -3.10 -2.65
N SER A 67 5.07 -4.39 -2.49
CA SER A 67 6.34 -4.93 -2.03
C SER A 67 6.78 -6.12 -2.87
N ASN A 68 8.09 -6.35 -2.98
CA ASN A 68 8.59 -7.63 -3.47
C ASN A 68 8.29 -8.73 -2.43
N TYR A 69 7.73 -9.86 -2.87
CA TYR A 69 7.36 -10.97 -2.02
C TYR A 69 8.56 -11.68 -1.38
N SER A 70 9.58 -12.06 -2.16
CA SER A 70 10.72 -12.83 -1.66
C SER A 70 11.53 -12.04 -0.63
N GLU A 71 11.59 -10.72 -0.81
CA GLU A 71 12.33 -9.81 0.08
C GLU A 71 11.55 -9.45 1.35
N ALA A 72 10.22 -9.45 1.29
CA ALA A 72 9.40 -8.84 2.34
C ALA A 72 8.54 -9.82 3.13
N LYS A 73 8.36 -11.07 2.67
CA LYS A 73 7.51 -12.07 3.34
C LYS A 73 7.82 -12.18 4.83
N GLY A 74 9.05 -12.56 5.18
CA GLY A 74 9.41 -12.82 6.58
C GLY A 74 9.27 -11.57 7.47
N TYR A 75 9.57 -10.40 6.92
CA TYR A 75 9.35 -9.12 7.62
C TYR A 75 7.86 -8.90 7.92
N TRP A 76 6.99 -9.09 6.93
CA TRP A 76 5.56 -8.83 7.09
C TRP A 76 4.85 -9.86 7.94
N GLU A 77 5.21 -11.14 7.82
CA GLU A 77 4.68 -12.19 8.70
C GLU A 77 4.99 -11.88 10.16
N GLU A 78 6.21 -11.44 10.46
CA GLU A 78 6.61 -11.11 11.83
C GLU A 78 5.96 -9.80 12.30
N ALA A 79 6.00 -8.76 11.47
CA ALA A 79 5.40 -7.46 11.79
C ALA A 79 3.91 -7.58 12.12
N LEU A 80 3.13 -8.33 11.32
CA LEU A 80 1.67 -8.41 11.44
C LEU A 80 1.19 -9.22 12.64
N LYS A 81 2.00 -10.19 13.12
CA LYS A 81 1.69 -10.96 14.34
C LYS A 81 1.66 -10.09 15.59
N HIS A 82 2.50 -9.06 15.63
CA HIS A 82 2.65 -8.19 16.80
C HIS A 82 2.03 -6.81 16.62
N LEU A 83 1.57 -6.48 15.41
CA LEU A 83 0.90 -5.23 15.13
C LEU A 83 -0.55 -5.35 15.62
N GLU A 84 -1.00 -4.44 16.49
CA GLU A 84 -2.40 -4.43 16.89
C GLU A 84 -3.31 -3.96 15.75
N LYS A 85 -2.96 -2.85 15.09
CA LYS A 85 -3.65 -2.26 13.91
C LYS A 85 -2.75 -1.28 13.16
N PHE A 86 -2.99 -1.08 11.87
CA PHE A 86 -2.40 0.02 11.07
C PHE A 86 -3.03 1.40 11.36
N LYS A 87 -3.21 1.79 12.64
CA LYS A 87 -3.92 3.02 13.04
C LYS A 87 -3.41 4.33 12.39
N LYS A 88 -2.21 4.31 11.81
CA LYS A 88 -1.54 5.49 11.25
C LYS A 88 -1.45 5.52 9.73
N ALA A 89 -1.87 4.46 9.04
CA ALA A 89 -2.10 4.45 7.60
C ALA A 89 -3.59 4.20 7.34
N PRO A 90 -4.46 5.18 7.69
CA PRO A 90 -5.90 4.96 7.81
C PRO A 90 -6.60 4.66 6.48
N LYS A 91 -5.97 5.00 5.36
CA LYS A 91 -6.50 4.75 4.02
C LYS A 91 -5.97 3.46 3.39
N LEU A 92 -5.01 2.79 4.03
CA LEU A 92 -4.40 1.60 3.46
C LEU A 92 -5.44 0.47 3.39
N LYS A 93 -5.81 0.09 2.17
CA LYS A 93 -6.82 -0.94 1.87
C LYS A 93 -6.22 -2.15 1.18
N HIS A 94 -5.18 -1.95 0.37
CA HIS A 94 -4.61 -3.00 -0.45
C HIS A 94 -3.11 -3.14 -0.22
N PHE A 95 -2.68 -4.39 -0.14
CA PHE A 95 -1.28 -4.77 -0.16
C PHE A 95 -1.03 -5.67 -1.36
N ILE A 96 -0.02 -5.36 -2.17
CA ILE A 96 0.31 -6.15 -3.37
C ILE A 96 1.73 -6.69 -3.23
N PHE A 97 1.85 -8.01 -3.25
CA PHE A 97 3.12 -8.69 -3.36
C PHE A 97 3.45 -9.01 -4.82
N ILE A 98 4.62 -8.54 -5.27
CA ILE A 98 5.19 -8.88 -6.56
C ILE A 98 6.15 -10.04 -6.39
N THR A 99 5.96 -11.14 -7.13
CA THR A 99 6.79 -12.35 -7.07
C THR A 99 7.30 -12.74 -8.44
N HIS A 100 8.54 -13.18 -8.60
CA HIS A 100 9.00 -13.70 -9.89
C HIS A 100 8.54 -15.14 -10.16
N ASP A 101 8.03 -15.83 -9.14
CA ASP A 101 7.55 -17.21 -9.26
C ASP A 101 6.07 -17.24 -9.67
N ILE A 102 5.82 -17.69 -10.91
CA ILE A 102 4.47 -17.85 -11.48
C ILE A 102 3.59 -18.87 -10.76
N LYS A 103 4.20 -19.75 -9.94
CA LYS A 103 3.47 -20.75 -9.17
C LYS A 103 2.85 -20.15 -7.90
N ILE A 104 3.36 -19.02 -7.43
CA ILE A 104 2.87 -18.35 -6.22
C ILE A 104 1.66 -17.51 -6.58
N LYS A 105 0.48 -18.10 -6.44
CA LYS A 105 -0.81 -17.44 -6.67
C LYS A 105 -1.34 -16.75 -5.40
N ASN A 106 -1.01 -17.27 -4.23
CA ASN A 106 -1.22 -16.62 -2.94
C ASN A 106 -0.23 -17.16 -1.89
N ASP A 107 -0.18 -16.50 -0.74
CA ASP A 107 0.28 -17.08 0.53
C ASP A 107 -0.86 -16.95 1.55
N THR A 108 -1.53 -18.05 1.86
CA THR A 108 -2.70 -18.05 2.74
C THR A 108 -2.40 -17.45 4.12
N ILE A 109 -1.21 -17.68 4.67
CA ILE A 109 -0.85 -17.15 5.99
C ILE A 109 -0.80 -15.62 5.92
N LEU A 110 -0.12 -15.10 4.91
CA LEU A 110 0.03 -13.66 4.76
C LEU A 110 -1.29 -12.97 4.42
N VAL A 111 -2.13 -13.60 3.59
CA VAL A 111 -3.48 -13.12 3.27
C VAL A 111 -4.33 -13.00 4.53
N GLU A 112 -4.36 -14.03 5.38
CA GLU A 112 -5.16 -14.00 6.61
C GLU A 112 -4.61 -12.99 7.62
N LEU A 113 -3.28 -12.84 7.73
CA LEU A 113 -2.66 -11.82 8.56
C LEU A 113 -3.07 -10.41 8.13
N PHE A 114 -3.00 -10.07 6.85
CA PHE A 114 -3.44 -8.75 6.36
C PHE A 114 -4.95 -8.55 6.52
N LYS A 115 -5.75 -9.60 6.29
CA LYS A 115 -7.20 -9.55 6.45
C LYS A 115 -7.63 -9.25 7.89
N ALA A 116 -6.92 -9.78 8.89
CA ALA A 116 -7.14 -9.45 10.30
C ALA A 116 -6.96 -7.95 10.60
N HIS A 117 -6.25 -7.23 9.73
CA HIS A 117 -6.04 -5.78 9.78
C HIS A 117 -6.97 -4.99 8.84
N GLY A 118 -7.94 -5.65 8.19
CA GLY A 118 -8.85 -5.02 7.24
C GLY A 118 -8.20 -4.67 5.89
N ILE A 119 -7.08 -5.32 5.55
CA ILE A 119 -6.33 -5.07 4.31
C ILE A 119 -6.48 -6.27 3.39
N THR A 120 -6.83 -6.02 2.13
CA THR A 120 -6.86 -7.05 1.09
C THR A 120 -5.47 -7.27 0.53
N CYS A 121 -4.97 -8.50 0.59
CA CYS A 121 -3.65 -8.89 0.12
C CYS A 121 -3.72 -9.57 -1.24
N HIS A 122 -2.93 -9.10 -2.20
CA HIS A 122 -2.87 -9.57 -3.58
C HIS A 122 -1.47 -10.08 -3.93
N PHE A 123 -1.40 -11.04 -4.85
CA PHE A 123 -0.14 -11.56 -5.39
C PHE A 123 -0.14 -11.41 -6.92
N ARG A 124 0.97 -10.91 -7.48
CA ARG A 124 1.15 -10.67 -8.92
C ARG A 124 2.57 -11.02 -9.33
N THR A 125 2.76 -11.48 -10.55
CA THR A 125 4.07 -11.98 -11.01
C THR A 125 4.97 -10.89 -11.58
N ARG A 126 4.36 -9.94 -12.29
CA ARG A 126 5.02 -8.74 -12.82
C ARG A 126 3.99 -7.63 -12.89
N MET A 127 4.39 -6.43 -12.48
CA MET A 127 3.61 -5.21 -12.71
C MET A 127 4.59 -4.11 -13.08
N THR A 128 4.40 -3.54 -14.27
CA THR A 128 4.98 -2.25 -14.61
C THR A 128 4.32 -1.16 -13.76
N HIS A 129 4.88 0.05 -13.77
CA HIS A 129 4.24 1.19 -13.11
C HIS A 129 2.85 1.51 -13.72
N ILE A 130 2.65 1.23 -15.00
CA ILE A 130 1.35 1.37 -15.68
C ILE A 130 0.36 0.32 -15.17
N ASP A 131 0.79 -0.94 -15.07
CA ASP A 131 -0.07 -2.02 -14.55
C ASP A 131 -0.52 -1.74 -13.11
N VAL A 132 0.38 -1.15 -12.31
CA VAL A 132 0.06 -0.71 -10.94
C VAL A 132 -1.02 0.35 -10.94
N LEU A 133 -0.90 1.38 -11.77
CA LEU A 133 -1.88 2.46 -11.84
C LEU A 133 -3.24 1.94 -12.33
N ASN A 134 -3.25 1.15 -13.41
CA ASN A 134 -4.46 0.55 -13.95
C ASN A 134 -5.14 -0.38 -12.93
N PHE A 135 -4.37 -1.15 -12.17
CA PHE A 135 -4.92 -2.02 -11.13
C PHE A 135 -5.55 -1.21 -10.00
N VAL A 136 -4.93 -0.10 -9.60
CA VAL A 136 -5.48 0.80 -8.58
C VAL A 136 -6.78 1.43 -9.07
N ASP A 137 -6.83 1.88 -10.32
CA ASP A 137 -8.05 2.45 -10.91
C ASP A 137 -9.17 1.40 -11.02
N GLN A 138 -8.85 0.14 -11.29
CA GLN A 138 -9.83 -0.97 -11.27
C GLN A 138 -10.38 -1.23 -9.87
N LEU A 139 -9.52 -1.20 -8.84
CA LEU A 139 -9.96 -1.37 -7.45
C LEU A 139 -10.94 -0.27 -7.01
N ASP A 140 -10.81 0.94 -7.54
CA ASP A 140 -11.77 2.02 -7.28
C ASP A 140 -13.13 1.76 -7.93
N GLN A 141 -13.13 1.28 -9.17
CA GLN A 141 -14.36 0.97 -9.92
C GLN A 141 -15.16 -0.13 -9.24
N GLU A 142 -14.49 -1.20 -8.78
CA GLU A 142 -15.15 -2.28 -8.02
C GLU A 142 -15.78 -1.76 -6.72
N PHE A 143 -15.16 -0.78 -6.06
CA PHE A 143 -15.67 -0.19 -4.83
C PHE A 143 -16.88 0.73 -5.06
N GLU A 144 -16.87 1.52 -6.14
CA GLU A 144 -18.00 2.39 -6.53
C GLU A 144 -19.23 1.58 -6.98
N GLU A 145 -19.02 0.44 -7.64
CA GLU A 145 -20.12 -0.45 -8.03
C GLU A 145 -20.80 -1.11 -6.82
N ILE A 146 -20.01 -1.61 -5.86
CA ILE A 146 -20.55 -2.23 -4.63
C ILE A 146 -21.37 -1.23 -3.81
N THR A 147 -20.84 -0.01 -3.61
CA THR A 147 -21.54 1.04 -2.84
C THR A 147 -22.82 1.53 -3.54
N THR A 148 -22.83 1.57 -4.88
CA THR A 148 -24.03 1.90 -5.66
C THR A 148 -25.11 0.82 -5.57
N ILE A 149 -24.72 -0.45 -5.54
CA ILE A 149 -25.62 -1.58 -5.34
C ILE A 149 -26.23 -1.53 -3.93
N GLU A 150 -25.40 -1.37 -2.89
CA GLU A 150 -25.88 -1.27 -1.51
C GLU A 150 -26.84 -0.09 -1.30
N HIS A 151 -26.62 1.05 -1.95
CA HIS A 151 -27.55 2.19 -1.90
C HIS A 151 -28.87 1.92 -2.66
N LYS A 152 -28.86 1.13 -3.73
CA LYS A 152 -30.08 0.76 -4.47
C LYS A 152 -30.93 -0.29 -3.75
N PHE A 153 -30.31 -1.15 -2.94
CA PHE A 153 -31.00 -2.24 -2.24
C PHE A 153 -31.20 -1.99 -0.72
N GLY A 154 -30.57 -0.96 -0.15
CA GLY A 154 -30.66 -0.61 1.28
C GLY A 154 -31.75 0.42 1.64
N SER A 155 -32.48 0.98 0.68
CA SER A 155 -33.56 1.96 0.92
C SER A 155 -34.97 1.34 1.03
N GLY A 156 -35.05 0.05 1.33
CA GLY A 156 -36.30 -0.68 1.54
C GLY A 156 -36.32 -1.41 2.89
N ALA A 157 -36.37 -0.66 3.98
CA ALA A 157 -36.78 -1.13 5.30
C ALA A 157 -37.47 0.00 6.07
#